data_AF-A0A8S9G5S5-F1
#
_entry.id   AF-A0A8S9G5S5-F1
#
_cell.length_a   1.000
_cell.length_b   1.000
_cell.length_c   1.000
_cell.angle_alpha   90.00
_cell.angle_beta   90.00
_cell.angle_gamma   90.00
#
_symmetry.space_group_name_H-M   'P 1'
#
loop_
_entity.id
_entity.type
_entity.pdbx_description
1 polymer ?
#
loop_
_entity_poly.entity_id
_entity_poly.type
_entity_poly.pdbx_seq_one_letter_code
_entity_poly.pdbx_strand_id
1 'polypeptide(L)'
;MGSKSFGNLLDLASGDLLDIPHTPRALPRVMTVPGIIDGYGISDRDSDAISLPCRERKIVVANFLPLNCKKDLETGQWIFSLDNDSPMLHLKDGFSPETEVIYVGSLKIDVDLSEQDEVSQTLFEEFGCVPTFLPQDVHKKFYLGFCKQQLWPLFHYMLPMCPDHGERFDRSLWQAYVSANKIFADKVMGAINLEEDCIWNHDYHLMLLPTFLRRRFP
;
A
#
# COMPACT_ATOMS: atom_id res chain seq x y z
N MET A 1 -22.69 3.14 17.77
CA MET A 1 -22.13 4.48 18.05
C MET A 1 -20.64 4.44 17.79
N GLY A 2 -20.19 5.02 16.67
CA GLY A 2 -18.78 4.97 16.24
C GLY A 2 -17.87 5.85 17.10
N SER A 3 -16.68 5.33 17.42
CA SER A 3 -15.63 6.06 18.13
C SER A 3 -15.14 7.24 17.25
N LYS A 4 -15.21 8.47 17.79
CA LYS A 4 -14.79 9.71 17.13
C LYS A 4 -13.37 10.11 17.55
N SER A 5 -12.39 9.27 17.27
CA SER A 5 -10.98 9.65 17.32
C SER A 5 -10.42 9.68 15.90
N PHE A 6 -10.71 10.76 15.16
CA PHE A 6 -10.12 11.02 13.85
C PHE A 6 -9.26 12.28 13.96
N GLY A 7 -7.99 12.12 14.30
CA GLY A 7 -6.99 13.01 13.74
C GLY A 7 -6.81 12.58 12.29
N ASN A 8 -7.30 13.35 11.32
CA ASN A 8 -7.03 13.07 9.92
C ASN A 8 -5.57 13.47 9.67
N LEU A 9 -4.72 12.49 9.34
CA LEU A 9 -3.31 12.75 9.05
C LEU A 9 -3.13 13.82 7.96
N LEU A 10 -4.10 13.99 7.06
CA LEU A 10 -4.07 15.03 6.04
C LEU A 10 -4.24 16.45 6.61
N ASP A 11 -4.76 16.60 7.82
CA ASP A 11 -4.85 17.91 8.49
C ASP A 11 -3.44 18.45 8.83
N LEU A 12 -2.43 17.56 8.97
CA LEU A 12 -1.02 17.96 9.09
C LEU A 12 -0.47 18.62 7.82
N ALA A 13 -1.14 18.48 6.68
CA ALA A 13 -0.80 19.19 5.46
C ALA A 13 -1.47 20.59 5.38
N SER A 14 -2.48 20.85 6.21
CA SER A 14 -3.42 21.97 6.01
C SER A 14 -3.16 23.20 6.90
N GLY A 15 -2.19 23.15 7.81
CA GLY A 15 -1.68 24.34 8.52
C GLY A 15 -2.38 24.72 9.84
N ASP A 16 -3.53 24.13 10.17
CA ASP A 16 -4.22 24.37 11.46
C ASP A 16 -3.72 23.40 12.53
N LEU A 17 -2.54 23.71 13.06
CA LEU A 17 -1.97 23.05 14.23
C LEU A 17 -2.23 23.96 15.42
N LEU A 18 -3.23 23.67 16.26
CA LEU A 18 -3.38 24.03 17.68
C LEU A 18 -4.86 24.03 18.07
N ASP A 19 -5.50 22.86 18.11
CA ASP A 19 -6.65 22.59 19.00
C ASP A 19 -6.93 21.08 19.01
N ILE A 20 -6.10 20.34 19.75
CA ILE A 20 -6.35 18.92 20.03
C ILE A 20 -7.01 18.84 21.42
N PRO A 21 -8.29 18.45 21.54
CA PRO A 21 -8.91 18.24 22.84
C PRO A 21 -8.27 17.05 23.55
N HIS A 22 -7.94 17.22 24.83
CA HIS A 22 -7.40 16.14 25.68
C HIS A 22 -8.35 14.94 25.75
N THR A 23 -7.81 13.75 25.51
CA THR A 23 -8.54 12.47 25.54
C THR A 23 -8.89 12.05 26.98
N PRO A 24 -10.08 11.49 27.25
CA PRO A 24 -10.38 10.91 28.55
C PRO A 24 -9.70 9.54 28.71
N ARG A 25 -9.06 9.34 29.87
CA ARG A 25 -8.48 8.07 30.34
C ARG A 25 -9.59 7.05 30.61
N ALA A 26 -9.78 6.09 29.71
CA ALA A 26 -10.06 4.66 30.00
C ALA A 26 -10.58 3.95 28.75
N LEU A 27 -10.02 2.78 28.45
CA LEU A 27 -10.55 1.85 27.43
C LEU A 27 -11.31 0.72 28.14
N PRO A 28 -12.60 0.46 27.84
CA PRO A 28 -13.27 -0.73 28.33
C PRO A 28 -12.86 -1.94 27.47
N ARG A 29 -12.46 -3.04 28.11
CA ARG A 29 -12.27 -4.34 27.45
C ARG A 29 -13.65 -4.97 27.20
N VAL A 30 -13.94 -5.33 25.96
CA VAL A 30 -15.07 -6.21 25.62
C VAL A 30 -14.49 -7.47 24.97
N MET A 31 -14.63 -8.60 25.67
CA MET A 31 -14.53 -9.92 25.06
C MET A 31 -15.91 -10.32 24.54
N THR A 32 -15.98 -10.86 23.32
CA THR A 32 -17.16 -11.59 22.84
C THR A 32 -16.74 -13.00 22.45
N VAL A 33 -17.46 -13.96 23.04
CA VAL A 33 -17.32 -15.43 22.93
C VAL A 33 -17.91 -15.91 21.59
N PRO A 34 -17.45 -17.04 21.00
CA PRO A 34 -17.99 -17.55 19.74
C PRO A 34 -19.38 -18.18 19.93
N GLY A 35 -20.36 -17.80 19.10
CA GLY A 35 -21.71 -18.38 19.07
C GLY A 35 -21.83 -19.50 18.02
N ILE A 36 -22.46 -20.60 18.43
CA ILE A 36 -22.76 -21.83 17.68
C ILE A 36 -24.03 -21.66 16.82
N ILE A 37 -24.07 -22.43 15.72
CA ILE A 37 -25.00 -22.52 14.57
C ILE A 37 -26.42 -22.99 14.98
N ASP A 38 -27.49 -22.52 14.29
CA ASP A 38 -28.51 -23.40 13.65
C ASP A 38 -29.53 -22.64 12.77
N GLY A 39 -30.05 -23.28 11.72
CA GLY A 39 -31.15 -22.75 10.90
C GLY A 39 -31.38 -23.44 9.55
N TYR A 40 -32.05 -24.59 9.57
CA TYR A 40 -32.53 -25.36 8.40
C TYR A 40 -33.62 -24.65 7.57
N GLY A 41 -33.48 -24.73 6.23
CA GLY A 41 -34.56 -25.04 5.28
C GLY A 41 -35.40 -23.91 4.65
N ILE A 42 -35.30 -23.73 3.32
CA ILE A 42 -36.36 -23.98 2.31
C ILE A 42 -35.76 -23.82 0.90
N SER A 43 -36.15 -24.73 0.02
CA SER A 43 -35.76 -24.90 -1.38
C SER A 43 -36.41 -23.89 -2.33
N ASP A 44 -35.67 -23.45 -3.36
CA ASP A 44 -36.24 -23.25 -4.70
C ASP A 44 -35.18 -23.47 -5.79
N ARG A 45 -35.64 -23.97 -6.94
CA ARG A 45 -34.87 -24.57 -8.04
C ARG A 45 -34.33 -23.55 -9.05
N ASP A 46 -33.32 -24.04 -9.78
CA ASP A 46 -32.89 -23.67 -11.14
C ASP A 46 -32.39 -22.25 -11.41
N SER A 47 -31.06 -22.14 -11.39
CA SER A 47 -30.33 -21.75 -12.60
C SER A 47 -28.90 -22.26 -12.50
N ASP A 48 -28.59 -23.28 -13.30
CA ASP A 48 -27.21 -23.65 -13.66
C ASP A 48 -26.59 -22.52 -14.50
N ALA A 49 -26.33 -21.38 -13.86
CA ALA A 49 -25.26 -20.52 -14.29
C ALA A 49 -23.99 -21.23 -13.86
N ILE A 50 -23.23 -21.75 -14.82
CA ILE A 50 -21.83 -22.11 -14.60
C ILE A 50 -21.15 -20.80 -14.20
N SER A 51 -21.16 -20.48 -12.90
CA SER A 51 -20.28 -19.47 -12.35
C SER A 51 -18.89 -20.00 -12.61
N LEU A 52 -18.21 -19.43 -13.62
CA LEU A 52 -16.77 -19.52 -13.71
C LEU A 52 -16.22 -19.32 -12.30
N PRO A 53 -15.30 -20.16 -11.79
CA PRO A 53 -14.77 -19.97 -10.46
C PRO A 53 -14.25 -18.53 -10.39
N CYS A 54 -14.93 -17.70 -9.59
CA CYS A 54 -14.55 -16.32 -9.34
C CYS A 54 -13.19 -16.41 -8.65
N ARG A 55 -12.12 -16.30 -9.43
CA ARG A 55 -10.76 -16.35 -8.89
C ARG A 55 -10.63 -15.13 -8.00
N GLU A 56 -10.49 -15.40 -6.70
CA GLU A 56 -10.27 -14.34 -5.74
C GLU A 56 -9.00 -13.60 -6.12
N ARG A 57 -9.09 -12.28 -6.32
CA ARG A 57 -7.96 -11.45 -6.73
C ARG A 57 -7.49 -10.61 -5.57
N LYS A 58 -6.19 -10.67 -5.29
CA LYS A 58 -5.53 -9.95 -4.20
C LYS A 58 -4.56 -8.94 -4.77
N ILE A 59 -4.73 -7.69 -4.36
CA ILE A 59 -3.88 -6.58 -4.77
C ILE A 59 -2.94 -6.27 -3.60
N VAL A 60 -1.69 -6.71 -3.70
CA VAL A 60 -0.66 -6.45 -2.70
C VAL A 60 0.04 -5.15 -3.06
N VAL A 61 -0.04 -4.16 -2.16
CA VAL A 61 0.57 -2.85 -2.37
C VAL A 61 1.71 -2.66 -1.39
N ALA A 62 2.91 -2.43 -1.93
CA ALA A 62 4.13 -2.24 -1.15
C ALA A 62 5.00 -1.14 -1.77
N ASN A 63 6.00 -0.67 -1.02
CA ASN A 63 6.90 0.37 -1.53
C ASN A 63 7.66 -0.07 -2.79
N PHE A 64 8.20 -1.29 -2.77
CA PHE A 64 8.94 -1.87 -3.89
C PHE A 64 8.25 -3.13 -4.41
N LEU A 65 8.26 -3.29 -5.73
CA LEU A 65 7.87 -4.55 -6.37
C LEU A 65 8.86 -5.67 -6.00
N PRO A 66 8.41 -6.95 -5.94
CA PRO A 66 9.26 -8.11 -5.67
C PRO A 66 10.08 -8.51 -6.90
N LEU A 67 10.78 -7.54 -7.50
CA LEU A 67 11.51 -7.71 -8.76
C LEU A 67 12.93 -7.17 -8.63
N ASN A 68 13.84 -7.87 -9.32
CA ASN A 68 15.14 -7.37 -9.73
C ASN A 68 15.02 -6.83 -11.15
N CYS A 69 15.49 -5.60 -11.35
CA CYS A 69 15.42 -4.89 -12.63
C CYS A 69 16.82 -4.44 -13.01
N LYS A 70 17.23 -4.74 -14.24
CA LYS A 70 18.50 -4.28 -14.81
C LYS A 70 18.27 -3.88 -16.26
N LYS A 71 18.95 -2.83 -16.70
CA LYS A 71 19.02 -2.47 -18.11
C LYS A 71 20.32 -3.01 -18.67
N ASP A 72 20.23 -3.85 -19.68
CA ASP A 72 21.40 -4.34 -20.40
C ASP A 72 22.04 -3.17 -21.15
N LEU A 73 23.34 -2.96 -20.91
CA LEU A 73 24.10 -1.85 -21.48
C LEU A 73 24.49 -2.10 -22.94
N GLU A 74 24.51 -3.36 -23.38
CA GLU A 74 24.88 -3.71 -24.76
C GLU A 74 23.66 -3.65 -25.69
N THR A 75 22.53 -4.20 -25.26
CA THR A 75 21.30 -4.26 -26.07
C THR A 75 20.34 -3.09 -25.78
N GLY A 76 20.49 -2.41 -24.66
CA GLY A 76 19.56 -1.39 -24.18
C GLY A 76 18.25 -1.94 -23.63
N GLN A 77 18.07 -3.26 -23.59
CA GLN A 77 16.82 -3.91 -23.18
C GLN A 77 16.71 -4.06 -21.66
N TRP A 78 15.47 -4.08 -21.18
CA TRP A 78 15.19 -4.34 -19.78
C TRP A 78 15.17 -5.85 -19.48
N ILE A 79 15.81 -6.24 -18.40
CA ILE A 79 15.83 -7.60 -17.88
C ILE A 79 15.20 -7.60 -16.49
N PHE A 80 14.15 -8.41 -16.34
CA PHE A 80 13.38 -8.56 -15.11
C PHE A 80 13.50 -9.98 -14.57
N SER A 81 13.55 -10.10 -13.24
CA SER A 81 13.43 -11.40 -12.56
C SER A 81 12.79 -11.23 -11.20
N LEU A 82 12.10 -12.27 -10.71
CA LEU A 82 11.53 -12.26 -9.36
C LEU A 82 12.63 -12.21 -8.31
N ASP A 83 12.41 -11.38 -7.30
CA ASP A 83 13.27 -11.27 -6.12
C ASP A 83 12.83 -12.32 -5.09
N ASN A 84 13.44 -13.51 -5.14
CA ASN A 84 13.12 -14.62 -4.23
C ASN A 84 13.42 -14.31 -2.76
N ASP A 85 14.24 -13.29 -2.48
CA ASP A 85 14.52 -12.86 -1.11
C ASP A 85 13.50 -11.80 -0.63
N SER A 86 12.63 -11.33 -1.52
CA SER A 86 11.60 -10.33 -1.18
C SER A 86 10.52 -10.96 -0.30
N PRO A 87 10.27 -10.46 0.92
CA PRO A 87 9.17 -10.93 1.74
C PRO A 87 7.80 -10.68 1.08
N MET A 88 7.73 -9.72 0.14
CA MET A 88 6.50 -9.42 -0.58
C MET A 88 6.13 -10.54 -1.55
N LEU A 89 7.12 -11.22 -2.13
CA LEU A 89 6.86 -12.35 -3.01
C LEU A 89 6.21 -13.50 -2.24
N HIS A 90 6.69 -13.79 -1.03
CA HIS A 90 6.18 -14.89 -0.21
C HIS A 90 4.79 -14.63 0.39
N LEU A 91 4.25 -13.42 0.30
CA LEU A 91 2.90 -13.13 0.80
C LEU A 91 1.85 -13.96 0.06
N LYS A 92 2.10 -14.28 -1.23
CA LYS A 92 1.20 -15.11 -2.03
C LYS A 92 1.04 -16.52 -1.49
N ASP A 93 2.06 -17.02 -0.79
CA ASP A 93 2.10 -18.40 -0.28
C ASP A 93 1.13 -18.60 0.90
N GLY A 94 0.61 -17.50 1.46
CA GLY A 94 -0.47 -17.51 2.45
C GLY A 94 -1.88 -17.56 1.87
N PHE A 95 -2.05 -17.44 0.54
CA PHE A 95 -3.36 -17.50 -0.11
C PHE A 95 -3.67 -18.88 -0.71
N SER A 96 -4.92 -19.08 -1.11
CA SER A 96 -5.31 -20.26 -1.90
C SER A 96 -4.52 -20.30 -3.22
N PRO A 97 -4.08 -21.47 -3.71
CA PRO A 97 -3.36 -21.58 -4.98
C PRO A 97 -4.15 -21.09 -6.21
N GLU A 98 -5.47 -20.93 -6.08
CA GLU A 98 -6.36 -20.41 -7.13
C GLU A 98 -6.44 -18.87 -7.13
N THR A 99 -5.87 -18.24 -6.09
CA THR A 99 -5.89 -16.78 -5.90
C THR A 99 -4.94 -16.12 -6.87
N GLU A 100 -5.44 -15.16 -7.64
CA GLU A 100 -4.60 -14.31 -8.46
C GLU A 100 -4.02 -13.18 -7.61
N VAL A 101 -2.70 -13.02 -7.61
CA VAL A 101 -2.03 -11.96 -6.84
C VAL A 101 -1.39 -10.97 -7.79
N ILE A 102 -1.80 -9.71 -7.67
CA ILE A 102 -1.23 -8.58 -8.40
C ILE A 102 -0.44 -7.72 -7.41
N TYR A 103 0.78 -7.36 -7.78
CA TYR A 103 1.65 -6.51 -6.97
C TYR A 103 1.66 -5.08 -7.50
N VAL A 104 1.46 -4.09 -6.63
CA VAL A 104 1.59 -2.67 -6.96
C VAL A 104 2.74 -2.08 -6.14
N GLY A 105 3.72 -1.47 -6.81
CA GLY A 105 4.96 -1.04 -6.16
C GLY A 105 5.83 -0.16 -7.05
N SER A 106 6.83 0.50 -6.47
CA SER A 106 7.86 1.20 -7.25
C SER A 106 8.98 0.23 -7.65
N LEU A 107 9.71 0.54 -8.71
CA LEU A 107 10.96 -0.14 -9.03
C LEU A 107 12.11 0.46 -8.21
N LYS A 108 13.16 -0.34 -7.99
CA LYS A 108 14.38 0.10 -7.29
C LYS A 108 15.29 0.96 -8.19
N ILE A 109 14.93 1.13 -9.46
CA ILE A 109 15.68 1.85 -10.51
C ILE A 109 14.75 2.87 -11.17
N ASP A 110 15.32 4.02 -11.54
CA ASP A 110 14.61 5.05 -12.30
C ASP A 110 14.43 4.60 -13.76
N VAL A 111 13.22 4.78 -14.30
CA VAL A 111 12.87 4.43 -15.68
C VAL A 111 12.47 5.72 -16.41
N ASP A 112 13.07 5.94 -17.57
CA ASP A 112 12.79 7.11 -18.40
C ASP A 112 11.33 7.13 -18.86
N LEU A 113 10.73 8.33 -18.91
CA LEU A 113 9.30 8.51 -19.24
C LEU A 113 8.89 7.84 -20.55
N SER A 114 9.78 7.80 -21.55
CA SER A 114 9.52 7.16 -22.85
C SER A 114 9.43 5.64 -22.79
N GLU A 115 9.99 5.01 -21.76
CA GLU A 115 10.06 3.55 -21.61
C GLU A 115 9.04 3.02 -20.58
N GLN A 116 8.36 3.90 -19.84
CA GLN A 116 7.48 3.52 -18.74
C GLN A 116 6.28 2.67 -19.20
N ASP A 117 5.74 2.94 -20.38
CA ASP A 117 4.59 2.19 -20.92
C ASP A 117 5.00 0.76 -21.30
N GLU A 118 6.13 0.60 -22.02
CA GLU A 118 6.68 -0.70 -22.39
C GLU A 118 7.01 -1.53 -21.14
N VAL A 119 7.74 -0.94 -20.18
CA VAL A 119 8.07 -1.60 -18.91
C VAL A 119 6.80 -1.97 -18.13
N SER A 120 5.79 -1.10 -18.09
CA SER A 120 4.52 -1.42 -17.41
C SER A 120 3.82 -2.62 -18.02
N GLN A 121 3.81 -2.71 -19.34
CA GLN A 121 3.17 -3.82 -20.05
C GLN A 121 3.88 -5.14 -19.78
N THR A 122 5.21 -5.19 -19.95
CA THR A 122 6.01 -6.39 -19.67
C THR A 122 5.85 -6.85 -18.22
N LEU A 123 5.91 -5.93 -17.26
CA LEU A 123 5.78 -6.28 -15.84
C LEU A 123 4.41 -6.83 -15.48
N PHE A 124 3.36 -6.33 -16.12
CA PHE A 124 2.01 -6.82 -15.88
C PHE A 124 1.80 -8.20 -16.49
N GLU A 125 2.19 -8.40 -17.75
CA GLU A 125 1.97 -9.64 -18.50
C GLU A 125 2.82 -10.81 -17.97
N GLU A 126 4.08 -10.56 -17.63
CA GLU A 126 5.00 -11.64 -17.22
C GLU A 126 5.03 -11.89 -15.71
N PHE A 127 4.78 -10.86 -14.90
CA PHE A 127 4.99 -10.92 -13.44
C PHE A 127 3.77 -10.54 -12.60
N GLY A 128 2.64 -10.14 -13.22
CA GLY A 128 1.48 -9.63 -12.48
C GLY A 128 1.82 -8.39 -11.65
N CYS A 129 2.79 -7.59 -12.11
CA CYS A 129 3.31 -6.43 -11.38
C CYS A 129 2.90 -5.13 -12.07
N VAL A 130 2.44 -4.18 -11.28
CA VAL A 130 1.98 -2.86 -11.71
C VAL A 130 2.93 -1.81 -11.15
N PRO A 131 3.86 -1.27 -11.96
CA PRO A 131 4.84 -0.30 -11.48
C PRO A 131 4.20 1.06 -11.20
N THR A 132 4.61 1.66 -10.09
CA THR A 132 4.29 3.03 -9.69
C THR A 132 5.54 3.87 -9.88
N PHE A 133 5.57 4.68 -10.94
CA PHE A 133 6.68 5.60 -11.19
C PHE A 133 6.50 6.87 -10.39
N LEU A 134 7.42 7.12 -9.45
CA LEU A 134 7.45 8.34 -8.67
C LEU A 134 8.43 9.34 -9.30
N PRO A 135 8.10 10.64 -9.35
CA PRO A 135 9.08 11.67 -9.69
C PRO A 135 10.30 11.56 -8.77
N GLN A 136 11.50 11.71 -9.32
CA GLN A 136 12.76 11.43 -8.60
C GLN A 136 12.91 12.28 -7.32
N ASP A 137 12.49 13.54 -7.36
CA ASP A 137 12.53 14.46 -6.22
C ASP A 137 11.54 14.04 -5.12
N VAL A 138 10.34 13.61 -5.51
CA VAL A 138 9.33 13.05 -4.61
C VAL A 138 9.85 11.76 -4.00
N HIS A 139 10.34 10.81 -4.81
CA HIS A 139 10.84 9.52 -4.36
C HIS A 139 11.95 9.67 -3.32
N LYS A 140 12.95 10.52 -3.58
CA LYS A 140 14.06 10.76 -2.65
C LYS A 140 13.58 11.33 -1.31
N LYS A 141 12.72 12.37 -1.34
CA LYS A 141 12.19 12.99 -0.12
C LYS A 141 11.23 12.07 0.63
N PHE A 142 10.42 11.30 -0.09
CA PHE A 142 9.51 10.31 0.47
C PHE A 142 10.27 9.17 1.15
N TYR A 143 11.13 8.48 0.43
CA TYR A 143 11.75 7.25 0.90
C TYR A 143 12.92 7.52 1.83
N LEU A 144 13.97 8.19 1.33
CA LEU A 144 15.15 8.46 2.15
C LEU A 144 14.88 9.53 3.21
N GLY A 145 14.15 10.58 2.84
CA GLY A 145 13.78 11.65 3.78
C GLY A 145 12.78 11.18 4.82
N PHE A 146 11.50 11.11 4.47
CA PHE A 146 10.45 10.90 5.47
C PHE A 146 10.47 9.47 6.05
N CYS A 147 10.46 8.45 5.20
CA CYS A 147 10.37 7.06 5.63
C CYS A 147 11.62 6.65 6.43
N LYS A 148 12.82 6.88 5.91
CA LYS A 148 14.07 6.42 6.55
C LYS A 148 14.63 7.35 7.62
N GLN A 149 14.48 8.68 7.51
CA GLN A 149 15.01 9.60 8.55
C GLN A 149 13.98 9.92 9.65
N GLN A 150 12.68 9.84 9.40
CA GLN A 150 11.67 10.19 10.41
C GLN A 150 10.86 8.97 10.90
N LEU A 151 10.15 8.25 10.02
CA LEU A 151 9.28 7.15 10.44
C LEU A 151 10.06 5.96 10.99
N TRP A 152 11.13 5.55 10.31
CA TRP A 152 11.92 4.38 10.72
C TRP A 152 12.55 4.59 12.11
N PRO A 153 13.24 5.70 12.43
CA PRO A 153 13.74 5.95 13.79
C PRO A 153 12.65 6.00 14.84
N LEU A 154 11.52 6.65 14.52
CA LEU A 154 10.37 6.74 15.42
C LEU A 154 9.82 5.34 15.78
N PHE A 155 9.64 4.47 14.79
CA PHE A 155 9.09 3.11 15.01
C PHE A 155 10.08 2.15 15.69
N HIS A 156 11.37 2.51 15.73
CA HIS A 156 12.42 1.73 16.38
C HIS A 156 12.93 2.40 17.66
N TYR A 157 12.15 3.31 18.25
CA TYR A 157 12.47 3.98 19.52
C TYR A 157 13.81 4.73 19.51
N MET A 158 14.32 5.11 18.35
CA MET A 158 15.50 5.98 18.21
C MET A 158 15.05 7.44 18.30
N LEU A 159 14.47 7.78 19.44
CA LEU A 159 14.03 9.14 19.72
C LEU A 159 15.24 10.02 20.04
N PRO A 160 15.24 11.29 19.60
CA PRO A 160 16.26 12.25 20.00
C PRO A 160 16.29 12.35 21.53
N MET A 161 17.40 11.92 22.14
CA MET A 161 17.58 12.00 23.60
C MET A 161 17.81 13.44 24.09
N CYS A 162 18.12 14.36 23.17
CA CYS A 162 18.22 15.79 23.41
C CYS A 162 17.44 16.58 22.34
N PRO A 163 16.82 17.74 22.68
CA PRO A 163 16.12 18.60 21.74
C PRO A 163 16.95 19.08 20.54
N ASP A 164 18.28 19.06 20.69
CA ASP A 164 19.25 19.51 19.68
C ASP A 164 19.79 18.37 18.80
N HIS A 165 19.41 17.11 19.09
CA HIS A 165 19.95 15.90 18.44
C HIS A 165 18.90 15.12 17.63
N GLY A 166 17.80 15.79 17.27
CA GLY A 166 16.74 15.22 16.45
C GLY A 166 16.47 16.06 15.23
N GLU A 167 16.37 15.43 14.07
CA GLU A 167 15.78 16.10 12.91
C GLU A 167 14.34 16.49 13.28
N ARG A 168 14.09 17.80 13.35
CA ARG A 168 12.74 18.33 13.56
C ARG A 168 11.84 17.85 12.43
N PHE A 169 10.56 17.68 12.71
CA PHE A 169 9.57 17.32 11.69
C PHE A 169 9.65 18.28 10.50
N ASP A 170 10.08 17.75 9.36
CA ASP A 170 10.20 18.49 8.11
C ASP A 170 8.89 18.38 7.31
N ARG A 171 8.19 19.52 7.19
CA ARG A 171 6.93 19.62 6.44
C ARG A 171 7.10 19.29 4.95
N SER A 172 8.25 19.58 4.36
CA SER A 172 8.51 19.28 2.94
C SER A 172 8.67 17.79 2.70
N LEU A 173 9.29 17.07 3.63
CA LEU A 173 9.38 15.60 3.60
C LEU A 173 8.00 14.97 3.81
N TRP A 174 7.19 15.50 4.72
CA TRP A 174 5.80 15.10 4.88
C TRP A 174 4.97 15.29 3.61
N GLN A 175 5.08 16.45 2.95
CA GLN A 175 4.38 16.71 1.69
C GLN A 175 4.79 15.73 0.58
N ALA A 176 6.07 15.34 0.51
CA ALA A 176 6.53 14.30 -0.41
C ALA A 176 5.91 12.93 -0.06
N TYR A 177 5.80 12.59 1.23
CA TYR A 177 5.15 11.36 1.68
C TYR A 177 3.67 11.28 1.32
N VAL A 178 2.94 12.39 1.53
CA VAL A 178 1.54 12.54 1.11
C VAL A 178 1.41 12.42 -0.41
N SER A 179 2.29 13.09 -1.17
CA SER A 179 2.29 13.05 -2.64
C SER A 179 2.55 11.64 -3.17
N ALA A 180 3.55 10.94 -2.64
CA ALA A 180 3.85 9.56 -3.02
C ALA A 180 2.65 8.64 -2.74
N ASN A 181 2.06 8.70 -1.54
CA ASN A 181 0.88 7.91 -1.19
C ASN A 181 -0.32 8.20 -2.10
N LYS A 182 -0.48 9.45 -2.55
CA LYS A 182 -1.53 9.82 -3.52
C LYS A 182 -1.28 9.19 -4.90
N ILE A 183 -0.04 9.22 -5.39
CA ILE A 183 0.34 8.59 -6.67
C ILE A 183 0.13 7.07 -6.60
N PHE A 184 0.50 6.44 -5.49
CA PHE A 184 0.19 5.04 -5.24
C PHE A 184 -1.31 4.77 -5.25
N ALA A 185 -2.12 5.64 -4.62
CA ALA A 185 -3.57 5.51 -4.67
C ALA A 185 -4.08 5.60 -6.11
N ASP A 186 -3.60 6.56 -6.90
CA ASP A 186 -3.94 6.68 -8.33
C ASP A 186 -3.62 5.38 -9.10
N LYS A 187 -2.45 4.78 -8.85
CA LYS A 187 -2.03 3.56 -9.53
C LYS A 187 -2.88 2.35 -9.13
N VAL A 188 -3.13 2.17 -7.83
CA VAL A 188 -3.99 1.09 -7.31
C VAL A 188 -5.39 1.19 -7.92
N MET A 189 -5.96 2.40 -7.94
CA MET A 189 -7.29 2.67 -8.51
C MET A 189 -7.40 2.27 -9.99
N GLY A 190 -6.32 2.38 -10.76
CA GLY A 190 -6.28 1.95 -12.15
C GLY A 190 -6.13 0.43 -12.33
N ALA A 191 -5.71 -0.29 -11.29
CA ALA A 191 -5.46 -1.74 -11.34
C ALA A 191 -6.62 -2.59 -10.79
N ILE A 192 -7.45 -2.02 -9.92
CA ILE A 192 -8.47 -2.78 -9.17
C ILE A 192 -9.82 -2.92 -9.90
N ASN A 193 -10.51 -4.02 -9.62
CA ASN A 193 -11.92 -4.24 -9.86
C ASN A 193 -12.65 -4.23 -8.50
N LEU A 194 -13.53 -3.25 -8.30
CA LEU A 194 -14.03 -2.89 -6.97
C LEU A 194 -14.96 -3.92 -6.33
N GLU A 195 -15.60 -4.74 -7.15
CA GLU A 195 -16.59 -5.70 -6.67
C GLU A 195 -15.94 -7.01 -6.20
N GLU A 196 -14.69 -7.26 -6.59
CA GLU A 196 -14.05 -8.58 -6.44
C GLU A 196 -12.67 -8.53 -5.76
N ASP A 197 -12.01 -7.36 -5.73
CA ASP A 197 -10.63 -7.26 -5.26
C ASP A 197 -10.50 -6.97 -3.77
N CYS A 198 -9.52 -7.62 -3.14
CA CYS A 198 -9.07 -7.27 -1.80
C CYS A 198 -7.68 -6.63 -1.86
N ILE A 199 -7.56 -5.44 -1.26
CA ILE A 199 -6.31 -4.67 -1.23
C ILE A 199 -5.58 -4.94 0.08
N TRP A 200 -4.36 -5.47 -0.01
CA TRP A 200 -3.45 -5.65 1.11
C TRP A 200 -2.30 -4.63 1.03
N ASN A 201 -2.40 -3.58 1.84
CA ASN A 201 -1.35 -2.56 1.98
C ASN A 201 -0.27 -3.00 2.97
N HIS A 202 1.01 -2.84 2.62
CA HIS A 202 2.14 -3.31 3.42
C HIS A 202 3.10 -2.18 3.84
N ASP A 203 3.55 -2.26 5.10
CA ASP A 203 4.59 -1.45 5.72
C ASP A 203 4.26 0.04 5.98
N TYR A 204 5.17 0.73 6.66
CA TYR A 204 5.01 2.13 7.07
C TYR A 204 5.12 3.15 5.92
N HIS A 205 5.58 2.71 4.75
CA HIS A 205 5.76 3.57 3.58
C HIS A 205 4.42 4.10 3.03
N LEU A 206 3.34 3.34 3.20
CA LEU A 206 2.06 3.59 2.53
C LEU A 206 0.89 3.76 3.52
N MET A 207 1.14 4.34 4.70
CA MET A 207 0.11 4.43 5.75
C MET A 207 -1.06 5.38 5.39
N LEU A 208 -0.89 6.29 4.43
CA LEU A 208 -1.96 7.19 3.98
C LEU A 208 -2.78 6.60 2.84
N LEU A 209 -2.26 5.59 2.14
CA LEU A 209 -2.94 4.94 1.03
C LEU A 209 -4.39 4.54 1.35
N PRO A 210 -4.71 3.88 2.49
CA PRO A 210 -6.09 3.49 2.80
C PRO A 210 -7.04 4.69 2.91
N THR A 211 -6.54 5.84 3.40
CA THR A 211 -7.33 7.07 3.49
C THR A 211 -7.67 7.61 2.10
N PHE A 212 -6.72 7.57 1.17
CA PHE A 212 -6.96 8.00 -0.20
C PHE A 212 -7.91 7.07 -0.95
N LEU A 213 -7.78 5.76 -0.78
CA LEU A 213 -8.65 4.77 -1.41
C LEU A 213 -10.10 4.92 -0.94
N ARG A 214 -10.35 5.00 0.38
CA ARG A 214 -11.71 5.16 0.93
C ARG A 214 -12.37 6.50 0.59
N ARG A 215 -11.60 7.56 0.35
CA ARG A 215 -12.19 8.84 -0.10
C ARG A 215 -12.76 8.76 -1.51
N ARG A 216 -12.26 7.83 -2.32
CA ARG A 216 -12.74 7.57 -3.68
C ARG A 216 -13.84 6.51 -3.71
N PHE A 217 -13.87 5.64 -2.71
CA PHE A 217 -14.90 4.61 -2.49
C PHE A 217 -15.51 4.75 -1.10
N PRO A 218 -16.53 5.61 -0.95
CA PRO A 218 -17.24 5.79 0.31
C PRO A 218 -18.01 4.52 0.74
#